data_AF-A0A537GYP9-F1
#
_entry.id   AF-A0A537GYP9-F1
#
_cell.length_a   1.000
_cell.length_b   1.000
_cell.length_c   1.000
_cell.angle_alpha   90.00
_cell.angle_beta   90.00
_cell.angle_gamma   90.00
#
_symmetry.space_group_name_H-M   'P 1'
#
loop_
_entity.id
_entity.type
_entity.pdbx_description
1 polymer ?
#
loop_
_entity_poly.entity_id
_entity_poly.type
_entity_poly.pdbx_seq_one_letter_code
_entity_poly.pdbx_strand_id
1 'polypeptide(L)'
;MICSADVVAGFGKTTKDVLMTVKAILNAGAVGINIEDFAHATKKLYPIERQVENVKAIRRLGETKGIPLVINARTDALRFAEGDEGARFKEAVRRATAYRDAGADCVYPMGLTDQASIAAFVLALDFPVNVMVRKGLPEISELERLGVARVSFGPSPSYAAMGLLKRAAKEVLEKGTYENLTEGAITFDELNALAVRRADGSGHH
;
A
#
# COMPACT_ATOMS: atom_id res chain seq x y z
N MET A 1 17.82 4.02 -2.08
CA MET A 1 16.59 3.44 -2.65
C MET A 1 15.44 3.89 -1.76
N ILE A 2 14.37 4.46 -2.32
CA ILE A 2 13.16 4.78 -1.56
C ILE A 2 12.22 3.58 -1.69
N CYS A 3 11.97 2.87 -0.60
CA CYS A 3 11.13 1.68 -0.57
C CYS A 3 10.13 1.77 0.60
N SER A 4 8.87 1.46 0.31
CA SER A 4 7.81 1.29 1.30
C SER A 4 7.48 -0.19 1.43
N ALA A 5 7.60 -0.76 2.62
CA ALA A 5 7.28 -2.16 2.89
C ALA A 5 5.84 -2.32 3.40
N ASP A 6 5.10 -3.31 2.90
CA ASP A 6 3.84 -3.72 3.52
C ASP A 6 4.13 -4.67 4.69
N VAL A 7 3.78 -4.27 5.91
CA VAL A 7 4.06 -5.04 7.13
C VAL A 7 2.84 -5.73 7.68
N VAL A 8 1.71 -5.68 6.96
CA VAL A 8 0.42 -6.20 7.43
C VAL A 8 0.12 -5.61 8.80
N ALA A 9 -0.32 -6.41 9.78
CA ALA A 9 -0.55 -5.96 11.16
C ALA A 9 0.74 -5.92 12.01
N GLY A 10 1.91 -5.97 11.38
CA GLY A 10 3.23 -5.90 12.03
C GLY A 10 3.84 -7.24 12.46
N PHE A 11 3.25 -8.38 12.04
CA PHE A 11 3.74 -9.74 12.33
C PHE A 11 3.97 -10.02 13.83
N GLY A 12 3.09 -9.50 14.70
CA GLY A 12 3.24 -9.58 16.14
C GLY A 12 1.93 -9.51 16.91
N LYS A 13 1.91 -10.03 18.15
CA LYS A 13 0.74 -9.93 19.04
C LYS A 13 0.77 -8.66 19.89
N THR A 14 1.97 -8.20 20.22
CA THR A 14 2.22 -7.01 21.05
C THR A 14 2.91 -5.91 20.24
N THR A 15 2.84 -4.68 20.73
CA THR A 15 3.59 -3.53 20.16
C THR A 15 5.08 -3.81 20.08
N LYS A 16 5.65 -4.51 21.09
CA LYS A 16 7.06 -4.91 21.10
C LYS A 16 7.40 -5.81 19.92
N ASP A 17 6.55 -6.79 19.61
CA ASP A 17 6.75 -7.69 18.47
C ASP A 17 6.70 -6.91 17.15
N VAL A 18 5.72 -6.01 17.01
CA VAL A 18 5.60 -5.12 15.85
C VAL A 18 6.87 -4.28 15.66
N LEU A 19 7.42 -3.72 16.73
CA LEU A 19 8.66 -2.95 16.66
C LEU A 19 9.87 -3.79 16.25
N MET A 20 9.94 -5.08 16.61
CA MET A 20 11.02 -5.96 16.16
C MET A 20 10.97 -6.14 14.64
N THR A 21 9.78 -6.40 14.09
CA THR A 21 9.54 -6.48 12.64
C THR A 21 9.93 -5.17 11.95
N VAL A 22 9.40 -4.04 12.41
CA VAL A 22 9.65 -2.74 11.79
C VAL A 22 11.14 -2.39 11.87
N LYS A 23 11.80 -2.66 13.00
CA LYS A 23 13.25 -2.46 13.13
C LYS A 23 14.04 -3.26 12.09
N ALA A 24 13.68 -4.52 11.85
CA ALA A 24 14.34 -5.34 10.83
C ALA A 24 14.13 -4.76 9.42
N ILE A 25 12.93 -4.27 9.12
CA ILE A 25 12.58 -3.66 7.84
C ILE A 25 13.35 -2.36 7.59
N LEU A 26 13.46 -1.51 8.62
CA LEU A 26 14.26 -0.28 8.55
C LEU A 26 15.75 -0.61 8.35
N ASN A 27 16.27 -1.62 9.05
CA ASN A 27 17.64 -2.09 8.87
C ASN A 27 17.90 -2.65 7.46
N ALA A 28 16.88 -3.17 6.78
CA ALA A 28 16.94 -3.62 5.38
C ALA A 28 16.89 -2.46 4.37
N GLY A 29 16.77 -1.20 4.84
CA GLY A 29 16.84 0.00 4.01
C GLY A 29 15.49 0.56 3.56
N ALA A 30 14.37 0.03 4.06
CA ALA A 30 13.07 0.65 3.82
C ALA A 30 12.94 1.97 4.60
N VAL A 31 12.30 2.96 3.97
CA VAL A 31 12.04 4.30 4.53
C VAL A 31 10.55 4.62 4.60
N GLY A 32 9.70 3.66 4.23
CA GLY A 32 8.25 3.73 4.38
C GLY A 32 7.68 2.39 4.83
N ILE A 33 6.53 2.41 5.51
CA ILE A 33 5.76 1.22 5.83
C ILE A 33 4.26 1.42 5.60
N ASN A 34 3.55 0.33 5.28
CA ASN A 34 2.10 0.24 5.43
C ASN A 34 1.81 -0.70 6.61
N ILE A 35 1.00 -0.26 7.58
CA ILE A 35 0.57 -1.09 8.72
C ILE A 35 -0.95 -1.05 8.87
N GLU A 36 -1.60 -2.22 8.91
CA GLU A 36 -3.06 -2.34 8.98
C GLU A 36 -3.58 -2.61 10.40
N ASP A 37 -4.84 -2.28 10.64
CA ASP A 37 -5.55 -2.46 11.90
C ASP A 37 -6.41 -3.73 11.94
N PHE A 38 -6.13 -4.72 11.09
CA PHE A 38 -6.97 -5.89 10.90
C PHE A 38 -6.33 -7.19 11.39
N ALA A 39 -7.12 -7.98 12.12
CA ALA A 39 -6.72 -9.29 12.63
C ALA A 39 -7.21 -10.40 11.67
N HIS A 40 -6.34 -10.84 10.75
CA HIS A 40 -6.70 -11.87 9.76
C HIS A 40 -7.22 -13.18 10.37
N ALA A 41 -6.72 -13.59 11.53
CA ALA A 41 -7.10 -14.84 12.18
C ALA A 41 -8.55 -14.83 12.68
N THR A 42 -9.02 -13.69 13.18
CA THR A 42 -10.38 -13.53 13.74
C THR A 42 -11.33 -12.81 12.79
N LYS A 43 -10.81 -12.25 11.69
CA LYS A 43 -11.52 -11.40 10.74
C LYS A 43 -12.19 -10.19 11.39
N LYS A 44 -11.52 -9.61 12.39
CA LYS A 44 -11.99 -8.43 13.13
C LYS A 44 -10.96 -7.31 13.08
N LEU A 45 -11.42 -6.09 13.19
CA LEU A 45 -10.53 -4.94 13.42
C LEU A 45 -9.95 -5.05 14.84
N TYR A 46 -8.69 -4.66 14.98
CA TYR A 46 -8.12 -4.37 16.29
C TYR A 46 -8.79 -3.13 16.90
N PRO A 47 -8.79 -3.01 18.24
CA PRO A 47 -9.12 -1.76 18.91
C PRO A 47 -8.26 -0.62 18.38
N ILE A 48 -8.84 0.58 18.28
CA ILE A 48 -8.14 1.77 17.74
C ILE A 48 -6.88 2.06 18.56
N GLU A 49 -6.98 1.87 19.87
CA GLU A 49 -5.95 2.16 20.86
C GLU A 49 -4.68 1.35 20.59
N ARG A 50 -4.84 0.08 20.19
CA ARG A 50 -3.69 -0.77 19.82
C ARG A 50 -2.95 -0.21 18.61
N GLN A 51 -3.69 0.22 17.58
CA GLN A 51 -3.05 0.76 16.38
C GLN A 51 -2.43 2.14 16.63
N VAL A 52 -3.06 2.96 17.46
CA VAL A 52 -2.48 4.23 17.95
C VAL A 52 -1.18 3.98 18.71
N GLU A 53 -1.13 2.97 19.58
CA GLU A 53 0.08 2.58 20.31
C GLU A 53 1.20 2.16 19.35
N ASN A 54 0.87 1.32 18.36
CA ASN A 54 1.80 0.91 17.31
C ASN A 54 2.35 2.10 16.52
N VAL A 55 1.49 2.98 16.01
CA VAL A 55 1.91 4.15 15.21
C VAL A 55 2.84 5.06 16.02
N LYS A 56 2.48 5.39 17.27
CA LYS A 56 3.32 6.20 18.16
C LYS A 56 4.68 5.55 18.42
N ALA A 57 4.70 4.24 18.66
CA ALA A 57 5.92 3.51 18.94
C ALA A 57 6.83 3.43 17.70
N ILE A 58 6.26 3.23 16.52
CA ILE A 58 6.99 3.19 15.25
C ILE A 58 7.57 4.56 14.89
N ARG A 59 6.80 5.64 15.08
CA ARG A 59 7.28 7.02 14.90
C ARG A 59 8.54 7.27 15.71
N ARG A 60 8.49 6.98 17.02
CA ARG A 60 9.66 7.12 17.93
C ARG A 60 10.84 6.26 17.49
N LEU A 61 10.60 5.05 16.97
CA LEU A 61 11.65 4.19 16.46
C LEU A 61 12.35 4.81 15.24
N GLY A 62 11.60 5.39 14.30
CA GLY A 62 12.14 6.10 13.15
C GLY A 62 13.01 7.30 13.56
N GLU A 63 12.49 8.13 14.46
CA GLU A 63 13.20 9.28 15.04
C GLU A 63 14.50 8.87 15.73
N THR A 64 14.46 7.84 16.59
CA THR A 64 15.63 7.31 17.30
C THR A 64 16.71 6.78 16.34
N LYS A 65 16.31 6.34 15.14
CA LYS A 65 17.23 5.88 14.10
C LYS A 65 17.71 6.97 13.15
N GLY A 66 17.17 8.19 13.25
CA GLY A 66 17.41 9.24 12.27
C GLY A 66 16.90 8.87 10.87
N ILE A 67 15.91 7.98 10.77
CA ILE A 67 15.30 7.57 9.50
C ILE A 67 14.07 8.45 9.27
N PRO A 68 13.97 9.16 8.14
CA PRO A 68 12.78 9.92 7.76
C PRO A 68 11.66 8.94 7.33
N LEU A 69 11.14 8.19 8.30
CA LEU A 69 10.18 7.12 8.09
C LEU A 69 8.80 7.69 7.73
N VAL A 70 8.26 7.24 6.60
CA VAL A 70 6.87 7.44 6.21
C VAL A 70 5.99 6.30 6.73
N ILE A 71 5.02 6.61 7.59
CA ILE A 71 4.04 5.67 8.13
C ILE A 71 2.72 5.86 7.41
N ASN A 72 2.34 4.87 6.59
CA ASN A 72 1.02 4.78 5.97
C ASN A 72 0.11 3.88 6.82
N ALA A 73 -0.73 4.49 7.66
CA ALA A 73 -1.60 3.78 8.56
C ALA A 73 -2.88 3.33 7.83
N ARG A 74 -3.00 2.02 7.59
CA ARG A 74 -4.16 1.43 6.93
C ARG A 74 -5.25 1.12 7.92
N THR A 75 -6.48 1.39 7.52
CA THR A 75 -7.68 0.88 8.18
C THR A 75 -8.51 0.05 7.22
N ASP A 76 -9.03 -1.09 7.69
CA ASP A 76 -9.95 -1.95 6.93
C ASP A 76 -11.42 -1.76 7.34
N ALA A 77 -11.73 -0.66 8.04
CA ALA A 77 -13.06 -0.38 8.58
C ALA A 77 -14.18 -0.30 7.53
N LEU A 78 -13.89 0.20 6.32
CA LEU A 78 -14.88 0.23 5.23
C LEU A 78 -15.45 -1.16 4.90
N ARG A 79 -14.69 -2.22 5.17
CA ARG A 79 -15.11 -3.60 4.92
C ARG A 79 -15.59 -4.33 6.16
N PHE A 80 -14.95 -4.12 7.31
CA PHE A 80 -15.13 -4.98 8.49
C PHE A 80 -15.69 -4.26 9.73
N ALA A 81 -15.94 -2.95 9.68
CA ALA A 81 -16.69 -2.29 10.75
C ALA A 81 -18.18 -2.68 10.70
N GLU A 82 -18.82 -2.61 11.86
CA GLU A 82 -20.25 -2.89 12.01
C GLU A 82 -21.11 -1.75 11.42
N GLY A 83 -22.36 -2.07 11.11
CA GLY A 83 -23.32 -1.11 10.54
C GLY A 83 -23.35 -1.08 9.02
N ASP A 84 -24.10 -0.11 8.51
CA ASP A 84 -24.25 0.20 7.08
C ASP A 84 -23.01 0.92 6.51
N GLU A 85 -23.03 1.23 5.22
CA GLU A 85 -21.93 1.90 4.53
C GLU A 85 -21.58 3.25 5.16
N GLY A 86 -22.57 4.04 5.58
CA GLY A 86 -22.36 5.33 6.24
C GLY A 86 -21.71 5.19 7.62
N ALA A 87 -22.12 4.19 8.40
CA ALA A 87 -21.50 3.87 9.69
C ALA A 87 -20.04 3.41 9.52
N ARG A 88 -19.77 2.54 8.53
CA ARG A 88 -18.41 2.09 8.22
C ARG A 88 -17.51 3.21 7.73
N PHE A 89 -18.04 4.13 6.92
CA PHE A 89 -17.32 5.32 6.48
C PHE A 89 -16.94 6.21 7.68
N LYS A 90 -17.89 6.50 8.57
CA LYS A 90 -17.63 7.27 9.80
C LYS A 90 -16.59 6.60 10.69
N GLU A 91 -16.64 5.27 10.83
CA GLU A 91 -15.63 4.53 11.59
C GLU A 91 -14.24 4.57 10.94
N ALA A 92 -14.17 4.48 9.60
CA ALA A 92 -12.91 4.61 8.87
C ALA A 92 -12.29 6.01 9.05
N VAL A 93 -13.11 7.08 9.00
CA VAL A 93 -12.66 8.45 9.29
C VAL A 93 -12.18 8.56 10.74
N ARG A 94 -12.96 8.04 11.71
CA ARG A 94 -12.58 8.07 13.14
C ARG A 94 -11.22 7.42 13.39
N ARG A 95 -10.97 6.27 12.77
CA ARG A 95 -9.69 5.54 12.85
C ARG A 95 -8.56 6.31 12.19
N ALA A 96 -8.77 6.79 10.97
CA ALA A 96 -7.78 7.58 10.24
C ALA A 96 -7.37 8.83 11.01
N THR A 97 -8.33 9.56 11.60
CA THR A 97 -8.06 10.71 12.48
C THR A 97 -7.20 10.31 13.67
N ALA A 98 -7.54 9.21 14.36
CA ALA A 98 -6.75 8.73 15.48
C ALA A 98 -5.31 8.35 15.07
N TYR A 99 -5.12 7.80 13.87
CA TYR A 99 -3.79 7.40 13.38
C TYR A 99 -2.95 8.60 12.92
N ARG A 100 -3.59 9.59 12.29
CA ARG A 100 -2.99 10.91 12.01
C ARG A 100 -2.48 11.53 13.31
N ASP A 101 -3.34 11.65 14.32
CA ASP A 101 -3.00 12.27 15.60
C ASP A 101 -1.95 11.45 16.39
N ALA A 102 -1.78 10.17 16.04
CA ALA A 102 -0.74 9.29 16.59
C ALA A 102 0.64 9.46 15.92
N GLY A 103 0.74 10.20 14.80
CA GLY A 103 1.99 10.47 14.09
C GLY A 103 2.19 9.67 12.80
N ALA A 104 1.12 9.14 12.20
CA ALA A 104 1.14 8.69 10.81
C ALA A 104 1.45 9.87 9.87
N ASP A 105 1.99 9.60 8.68
CA ASP A 105 2.22 10.63 7.64
C ASP A 105 1.17 10.55 6.51
N CYS A 106 0.53 9.39 6.39
CA CYS A 106 -0.50 9.11 5.41
C CYS A 106 -1.46 8.07 6.00
N VAL A 107 -2.72 8.12 5.60
CA VAL A 107 -3.70 7.08 5.94
C VAL A 107 -4.15 6.33 4.70
N TYR A 108 -4.56 5.09 4.89
CA TYR A 108 -5.02 4.23 3.82
C TYR A 108 -6.35 3.56 4.19
N PRO A 109 -7.51 4.17 3.83
CA PRO A 109 -8.81 3.55 3.97
C PRO A 109 -9.00 2.45 2.92
N MET A 110 -8.70 1.21 3.29
CA MET A 110 -8.77 0.07 2.39
C MET A 110 -10.22 -0.15 1.92
N GLY A 111 -10.42 -0.11 0.60
CA GLY A 111 -11.72 -0.28 -0.03
C GLY A 111 -12.40 1.01 -0.49
N LEU A 112 -11.80 2.18 -0.24
CA LEU A 112 -12.29 3.46 -0.73
C LEU A 112 -12.09 3.55 -2.26
N THR A 113 -13.17 3.66 -3.03
CA THR A 113 -13.08 3.57 -4.51
C THR A 113 -13.90 4.57 -5.29
N ASP A 114 -15.12 4.89 -4.87
CA ASP A 114 -15.97 5.79 -5.64
C ASP A 114 -15.54 7.25 -5.41
N GLN A 115 -15.71 8.07 -6.44
CA GLN A 115 -15.26 9.46 -6.46
C GLN A 115 -15.86 10.30 -5.32
N ALA A 116 -17.16 10.12 -5.02
CA ALA A 116 -17.85 10.90 -4.00
C ALA A 116 -17.31 10.58 -2.59
N SER A 117 -17.15 9.30 -2.26
CA SER A 117 -16.57 8.88 -0.99
C SER A 117 -15.10 9.29 -0.87
N ILE A 118 -14.32 9.23 -1.95
CA ILE A 118 -12.93 9.71 -1.96
C ILE A 118 -12.88 11.20 -1.60
N ALA A 119 -13.67 12.02 -2.30
CA ALA A 119 -13.74 13.46 -2.06
C ALA A 119 -14.14 13.76 -0.61
N ALA A 120 -15.18 13.08 -0.11
CA ALA A 120 -15.65 13.24 1.25
C ALA A 120 -14.61 12.83 2.29
N PHE A 121 -13.85 11.75 2.05
CA PHE A 121 -12.85 11.25 2.98
C PHE A 121 -11.63 12.17 3.05
N VAL A 122 -11.15 12.65 1.89
CA VAL A 122 -10.06 13.62 1.82
C VAL A 122 -10.44 14.91 2.54
N LEU A 123 -11.64 15.44 2.26
CA LEU A 123 -12.13 16.66 2.90
C LEU A 123 -12.29 16.49 4.42
N ALA A 124 -12.85 15.37 4.88
CA ALA A 124 -13.11 15.14 6.30
C ALA A 124 -11.82 15.01 7.12
N LEU A 125 -10.75 14.50 6.51
CA LEU A 125 -9.51 14.22 7.23
C LEU A 125 -8.49 15.36 7.16
N ASP A 126 -8.49 16.15 6.07
CA ASP A 126 -7.50 17.20 5.78
C ASP A 126 -6.06 16.71 6.01
N PHE A 127 -5.73 15.58 5.38
CA PHE A 127 -4.50 14.83 5.61
C PHE A 127 -4.16 13.94 4.40
N PRO A 128 -2.90 13.56 4.15
CA PRO A 128 -2.55 12.70 3.02
C PRO A 128 -3.29 11.35 3.04
N VAL A 129 -4.06 11.10 1.97
CA VAL A 129 -4.80 9.84 1.77
C VAL A 129 -4.15 9.00 0.67
N ASN A 130 -3.95 7.72 0.97
CA ASN A 130 -3.59 6.69 0.02
C ASN A 130 -4.82 5.89 -0.43
N VAL A 131 -4.96 5.69 -1.74
CA VAL A 131 -5.93 4.76 -2.34
C VAL A 131 -5.21 3.66 -3.11
N MET A 132 -5.90 2.56 -3.42
CA MET A 132 -5.29 1.45 -4.17
C MET A 132 -6.01 1.19 -5.48
N VAL A 133 -5.22 1.04 -6.55
CA VAL A 133 -5.68 0.72 -7.90
C VAL A 133 -6.51 -0.55 -7.89
N ARG A 134 -7.73 -0.42 -8.43
CA ARG A 134 -8.64 -1.52 -8.72
C ARG A 134 -9.67 -1.09 -9.75
N LYS A 135 -10.40 -2.05 -10.31
CA LYS A 135 -11.52 -1.79 -11.21
C LYS A 135 -12.52 -0.82 -10.55
N GLY A 136 -12.85 0.25 -11.26
CA GLY A 136 -13.79 1.28 -10.80
C GLY A 136 -13.17 2.45 -10.03
N LEU A 137 -11.87 2.43 -9.76
CA LEU A 137 -11.18 3.62 -9.23
C LEU A 137 -11.07 4.71 -10.33
N PRO A 138 -11.27 6.00 -9.99
CA PRO A 138 -11.03 7.11 -10.92
C PRO A 138 -9.61 7.12 -11.49
N GLU A 139 -9.44 7.80 -12.62
CA GLU A 139 -8.11 8.04 -13.21
C GLU A 139 -7.21 8.81 -12.25
N ILE A 140 -5.89 8.62 -12.37
CA ILE A 140 -4.91 9.27 -11.50
C ILE A 140 -5.07 10.80 -11.51
N SER A 141 -5.35 11.40 -12.68
CA SER A 141 -5.54 12.85 -12.79
C SER A 141 -6.76 13.36 -12.02
N GLU A 142 -7.82 12.54 -11.93
CA GLU A 142 -9.00 12.86 -11.14
C GLU A 142 -8.72 12.67 -9.65
N LEU A 143 -8.04 11.59 -9.27
CA LEU A 143 -7.62 11.36 -7.87
C LEU A 143 -6.77 12.53 -7.35
N GLU A 144 -5.85 13.05 -8.16
CA GLU A 144 -5.06 14.23 -7.83
C GLU A 144 -5.94 15.47 -7.61
N ARG A 145 -6.91 15.73 -8.49
CA ARG A 145 -7.90 16.83 -8.32
C ARG A 145 -8.73 16.68 -7.05
N LEU A 146 -9.03 15.45 -6.63
CA LEU A 146 -9.74 15.15 -5.40
C LEU A 146 -8.85 15.27 -4.14
N GLY A 147 -7.56 15.54 -4.29
CA GLY A 147 -6.61 15.69 -3.18
C GLY A 147 -6.03 14.38 -2.64
N VAL A 148 -6.12 13.28 -3.41
CA VAL A 148 -5.43 12.02 -3.05
C VAL A 148 -3.92 12.23 -3.14
N ALA A 149 -3.21 11.93 -2.07
CA ALA A 149 -1.76 12.15 -1.97
C ALA A 149 -0.94 10.95 -2.48
N ARG A 150 -1.52 9.75 -2.48
CA ARG A 150 -0.82 8.52 -2.89
C ARG A 150 -1.75 7.53 -3.56
N VAL A 151 -1.26 6.89 -4.62
CA VAL A 151 -1.93 5.76 -5.27
C VAL A 151 -1.00 4.55 -5.20
N SER A 152 -1.44 3.48 -4.55
CA SER A 152 -0.72 2.20 -4.50
C SER A 152 -1.29 1.20 -5.51
N PHE A 153 -0.46 0.31 -6.04
CA PHE A 153 -0.90 -0.70 -7.02
C PHE A 153 -1.30 -2.03 -6.37
N GLY A 154 -0.93 -2.23 -5.09
CA GLY A 154 -1.18 -3.48 -4.38
C GLY A 154 -0.71 -4.71 -5.18
N PRO A 155 -1.50 -5.79 -5.23
CA PRO A 155 -1.15 -6.99 -5.99
C PRO A 155 -1.47 -6.90 -7.49
N SER A 156 -2.03 -5.78 -7.97
CA SER A 156 -2.52 -5.65 -9.35
C SER A 156 -1.46 -5.95 -10.42
N PRO A 157 -0.20 -5.52 -10.31
CA PRO A 157 0.84 -5.87 -11.28
C PRO A 157 1.06 -7.38 -11.38
N SER A 158 1.13 -8.08 -10.24
CA SER A 158 1.26 -9.53 -10.19
C SER A 158 0.04 -10.23 -10.81
N TYR A 159 -1.18 -9.76 -10.50
CA TYR A 159 -2.40 -10.30 -11.10
C TYR A 159 -2.46 -10.09 -12.61
N ALA A 160 -1.97 -8.95 -13.12
CA ALA A 160 -1.89 -8.68 -14.55
C ALA A 160 -0.93 -9.66 -15.25
N ALA A 161 0.27 -9.87 -14.69
CA ALA A 161 1.24 -10.84 -15.19
C ALA A 161 0.69 -12.28 -15.19
N MET A 162 0.08 -12.70 -14.07
CA MET A 162 -0.56 -14.03 -13.97
C MET A 162 -1.74 -14.18 -14.94
N GLY A 163 -2.48 -13.10 -15.20
CA GLY A 163 -3.55 -13.07 -16.19
C GLY A 163 -3.06 -13.28 -17.62
N LEU A 164 -1.91 -12.72 -17.98
CA LEU A 164 -1.25 -12.98 -19.27
C LEU A 164 -0.84 -14.45 -19.38
N LEU A 165 -0.13 -14.97 -18.37
CA LEU A 165 0.31 -16.37 -18.35
C LEU A 165 -0.88 -17.34 -18.46
N LYS A 166 -2.00 -17.03 -17.82
CA LYS A 166 -3.23 -17.83 -17.94
C LYS A 166 -3.78 -17.86 -19.38
N ARG A 167 -3.79 -16.72 -20.08
CA ARG A 167 -4.25 -16.65 -21.49
C ARG A 167 -3.31 -17.40 -22.42
N ALA A 168 -2.01 -17.21 -22.25
CA ALA A 168 -0.98 -17.93 -23.00
C ALA A 168 -1.06 -19.45 -22.82
N ALA A 169 -1.16 -19.92 -21.57
CA ALA A 169 -1.29 -21.36 -21.30
C ALA A 169 -2.55 -21.96 -21.95
N LYS A 170 -3.66 -21.22 -21.91
CA LYS A 170 -4.91 -21.63 -22.56
C LYS A 170 -4.75 -21.73 -24.09
N GLU A 171 -4.10 -20.75 -24.71
CA GLU A 171 -3.84 -20.75 -26.15
C GLU A 171 -3.03 -21.99 -26.58
N VAL A 172 -1.91 -22.27 -25.89
CA VAL A 172 -1.05 -23.42 -26.20
C VAL A 172 -1.83 -24.73 -26.09
N LEU A 173 -2.63 -24.88 -25.02
CA LEU A 173 -3.40 -26.11 -24.78
C LEU A 173 -4.53 -26.32 -25.79
N GLU A 174 -5.25 -25.26 -26.18
CA GLU A 174 -6.45 -25.36 -27.01
C GLU A 174 -6.17 -25.24 -28.50
N LYS A 175 -5.14 -24.49 -28.89
CA LYS A 175 -4.87 -24.13 -30.29
C LYS A 175 -3.49 -24.57 -30.77
N GLY A 176 -2.55 -24.90 -29.88
CA GLY A 176 -1.17 -25.21 -30.24
C GLY A 176 -0.38 -24.00 -30.77
N THR A 177 -0.89 -22.78 -30.59
CA THR A 177 -0.22 -21.52 -30.95
C THR A 177 0.32 -20.82 -29.69
N TYR A 178 1.16 -19.81 -29.87
CA TYR A 178 1.90 -19.16 -28.77
C TYR A 178 2.00 -17.63 -28.90
N GLU A 179 1.06 -17.00 -29.60
CA GLU A 179 1.07 -15.56 -29.86
C GLU A 179 1.02 -14.73 -28.56
N ASN A 180 0.22 -15.16 -27.57
CA ASN A 180 0.16 -14.50 -26.25
C ASN A 180 1.49 -14.57 -25.46
N LEU A 181 2.46 -15.40 -25.88
CA LEU A 181 3.80 -15.45 -25.29
C LEU A 181 4.82 -14.58 -26.03
N THR A 182 4.60 -14.31 -27.32
CA THR A 182 5.60 -13.65 -28.17
C THR A 182 5.22 -12.22 -28.53
N GLU A 183 3.94 -11.90 -28.68
CA GLU A 183 3.49 -10.56 -29.04
C GLU A 183 3.70 -9.57 -27.87
N GLY A 184 4.51 -8.54 -28.11
CA GLY A 184 4.79 -7.50 -27.10
C GLY A 184 5.61 -7.98 -25.90
N ALA A 185 6.18 -9.18 -25.95
CA ALA A 185 7.06 -9.69 -24.91
C ALA A 185 8.36 -8.88 -24.86
N ILE A 186 8.88 -8.64 -23.65
CA ILE A 186 10.21 -8.07 -23.48
C ILE A 186 11.24 -9.02 -24.09
N THR A 187 12.11 -8.48 -24.94
CA THR A 187 13.16 -9.26 -25.58
C THR A 187 14.24 -9.65 -24.56
N PHE A 188 15.05 -10.66 -24.92
CA PHE A 188 16.20 -11.05 -24.11
C PHE A 188 17.16 -9.88 -23.90
N ASP A 189 17.45 -9.11 -24.94
CA ASP A 189 18.38 -7.99 -24.87
C ASP A 189 17.83 -6.84 -24.02
N GLU A 190 16.54 -6.49 -24.17
CA GLU A 190 15.88 -5.49 -23.32
C GLU A 190 15.90 -5.91 -21.85
N LEU A 191 15.56 -7.16 -21.54
CA LEU A 191 15.54 -7.65 -20.16
C LEU A 191 16.94 -7.63 -19.52
N ASN A 192 17.97 -8.06 -20.26
CA ASN A 192 19.35 -8.02 -19.77
C ASN A 192 19.84 -6.58 -19.60
N ALA A 193 19.48 -5.67 -20.51
CA ALA A 193 19.84 -4.26 -20.40
C ALA A 193 19.28 -3.61 -19.12
N LEU A 194 18.13 -4.09 -18.59
CA LEU A 194 17.59 -3.62 -17.31
C LEU A 194 18.41 -4.08 -16.09
N ALA A 195 19.14 -5.20 -16.19
CA ALA A 195 19.94 -5.76 -15.10
C ALA A 195 21.37 -5.21 -15.06
N VAL A 196 21.86 -4.63 -16.16
CA VAL A 196 23.20 -4.03 -16.22
C VAL A 196 23.17 -2.67 -15.52
N ARG A 197 24.07 -2.49 -14.55
CA ARG A 197 24.27 -1.21 -13.86
C ARG A 197 24.70 -0.18 -14.90
N ARG A 198 23.93 0.91 -15.07
CA ARG A 198 24.38 2.06 -15.88
C ARG A 198 25.71 2.52 -15.27
N ALA A 199 26.79 2.52 -16.05
CA ALA A 199 28.05 3.07 -15.61
C ALA A 199 27.83 4.55 -15.31
N ASP A 200 28.14 4.96 -14.09
CA ASP A 200 28.01 6.34 -13.63
C ASP A 200 28.85 7.23 -14.57
N GLY A 201 28.19 8.04 -15.39
CA GLY A 201 28.84 9.03 -16.24
C GLY A 201 29.38 10.19 -15.39
N SER A 202 30.48 9.97 -14.66
CA SER A 202 31.28 11.03 -14.05
C SER A 202 32.46 11.39 -14.97
N GLY A 203 32.14 11.93 -16.15
CA GLY A 203 33.08 12.73 -16.93
C GLY A 203 32.96 14.19 -16.50
N HIS A 204 33.68 14.59 -15.44
CA HIS A 204 34.01 16.00 -15.23
C HIS A 204 35.08 16.40 -16.24
N HIS A 205 34.74 17.34 -17.13
CA HIS A 205 35.69 18.29 -17.73
C HIS A 205 35.08 19.67 -17.66
#